data_AF-A0A9Q8PMU5-F1
#
_entry.id   AF-A0A9Q8PMU5-F1
#
_cell.length_a   1.000
_cell.length_b   1.000
_cell.length_c   1.000
_cell.angle_alpha   90.00
_cell.angle_beta   90.00
_cell.angle_gamma   90.00
#
_symmetry.space_group_name_H-M   'P 1'
#
loop_
_entity.id
_entity.type
_entity.pdbx_description
1 polymer ?
#
loop_
_entity_poly.entity_id
_entity_poly.type
_entity_poly.pdbx_seq_one_letter_code
_entity_poly.pdbx_strand_id
1 'polypeptide(L)'
;MGIVTLGAGAVFPLHRTMTLDTILILEGVMELHLDSGEMKVVKAGDTIVQRGTMHMWKNVTPEGGKVRMVAVAQPIAGPIEVGGKKLETEWRV
;
A
#
# COMPACT_ATOMS: atom_id res chain seq x y z
N MET A 1 4.24 -11.70 -7.07
CA MET A 1 5.31 -10.69 -7.07
C MET A 1 5.16 -9.81 -8.30
N GLY A 2 5.25 -8.50 -8.15
CA GLY A 2 5.19 -7.56 -9.27
C GLY A 2 5.95 -6.28 -8.98
N ILE A 3 6.35 -5.59 -10.05
CA ILE A 3 6.90 -4.23 -9.97
C ILE A 3 5.77 -3.26 -10.30
N VAL A 4 5.57 -2.27 -9.44
CA VAL A 4 4.59 -1.19 -9.65
C VAL A 4 5.36 0.09 -9.92
N THR A 5 4.97 0.80 -10.98
CA THR A 5 5.51 2.14 -11.31
C THR A 5 4.38 3.15 -11.26
N LEU A 6 4.56 4.22 -10.49
CA LEU A 6 3.58 5.29 -10.34
C LEU A 6 4.20 6.61 -10.80
N GLY A 7 3.53 7.30 -11.72
CA GLY A 7 3.95 8.60 -12.23
C GLY A 7 3.77 9.72 -11.20
N ALA A 8 4.22 10.92 -11.55
CA ALA A 8 4.11 12.12 -10.71
C ALA A 8 2.68 12.34 -10.21
N GLY A 9 2.53 12.58 -8.90
CA GLY A 9 1.24 12.88 -8.28
C GLY A 9 0.20 11.75 -8.33
N ALA A 10 0.56 10.55 -8.80
CA ALA A 10 -0.35 9.42 -8.87
C ALA A 10 -0.89 9.06 -7.48
N VAL A 11 -2.18 8.79 -7.41
CA VAL A 11 -2.88 8.32 -6.22
C VAL A 11 -3.49 6.96 -6.53
N PHE A 12 -3.19 5.96 -5.69
CA PHE A 12 -3.90 4.70 -5.65
C PHE A 12 -4.92 4.75 -4.53
N PRO A 13 -6.23 4.61 -4.82
CA PRO A 13 -7.30 4.90 -3.88
C PRO A 13 -7.27 3.99 -2.66
N LEU A 14 -8.03 4.36 -1.62
CA LEU A 14 -8.10 3.60 -0.38
C LEU A 14 -8.73 2.22 -0.63
N HIS A 15 -7.98 1.16 -0.38
CA HIS A 15 -8.42 -0.21 -0.63
C HIS A 15 -7.76 -1.21 0.29
N ARG A 16 -8.35 -2.40 0.34
CA ARG A 16 -7.81 -3.58 1.02
C ARG A 16 -7.83 -4.72 0.03
N THR A 17 -6.71 -5.41 -0.10
CA THR A 17 -6.62 -6.74 -0.68
C THR A 17 -6.50 -7.76 0.44
N MET A 18 -7.12 -8.93 0.30
CA MET A 18 -6.95 -10.04 1.25
C MET A 18 -5.61 -10.75 1.06
N THR A 19 -4.54 -9.97 1.18
CA THR A 19 -3.15 -10.38 1.01
C THR A 19 -2.28 -9.89 2.16
N LEU A 20 -1.22 -10.64 2.43
CA LEU A 20 -0.04 -10.16 3.13
C LEU A 20 0.93 -9.65 2.07
N ASP A 21 1.22 -8.36 2.08
CA ASP A 21 2.13 -7.76 1.11
C ASP A 21 3.44 -7.36 1.79
N THR A 22 4.56 -7.83 1.27
CA THR A 22 5.87 -7.26 1.58
C THR A 22 6.27 -6.35 0.43
N ILE A 23 6.39 -5.05 0.70
CA ILE A 23 6.61 -4.01 -0.30
C ILE A 23 7.94 -3.34 -0.01
N LEU A 24 8.86 -3.36 -0.98
CA LEU A 24 10.11 -2.62 -0.93
C LEU A 24 10.04 -1.44 -1.89
N ILE A 25 10.27 -0.23 -1.38
CA ILE A 25 10.39 0.96 -2.22
C ILE A 25 11.78 0.97 -2.85
N LEU A 26 11.85 0.99 -4.18
CA LEU A 26 13.09 1.00 -4.94
C LEU A 26 13.52 2.42 -5.32
N GLU A 27 12.56 3.30 -5.59
CA GLU A 27 12.78 4.67 -6.06
C GLU A 27 11.64 5.57 -5.61
N GLY A 28 11.95 6.84 -5.35
CA GLY A 28 10.96 7.88 -5.05
C GLY A 28 10.51 7.93 -3.59
N VAL A 29 9.50 8.75 -3.35
CA VAL A 29 8.91 9.03 -2.04
C VAL A 29 7.39 8.96 -2.13
N MET A 30 6.76 8.24 -1.19
CA MET A 30 5.31 8.06 -1.15
C MET A 30 4.75 8.33 0.23
N GLU A 31 3.49 8.76 0.27
CA GLU A 31 2.67 8.68 1.47
C GLU A 31 1.87 7.37 1.44
N LEU A 32 1.90 6.66 2.56
CA LEU A 32 1.00 5.56 2.91
C LEU A 32 -0.01 6.08 3.93
N HIS A 33 -1.29 6.04 3.58
CA HIS A 33 -2.39 6.41 4.47
C HIS A 33 -3.19 5.17 4.85
N LEU A 34 -3.59 5.08 6.12
CA LEU A 34 -4.45 4.02 6.65
C LEU A 34 -5.85 4.57 6.98
N ASP A 35 -6.84 3.69 7.09
CA ASP A 35 -8.21 4.07 7.47
C ASP A 35 -8.35 4.46 8.96
N SER A 36 -7.32 4.24 9.77
CA SER A 36 -7.19 4.80 11.12
C SER A 36 -6.92 6.31 11.13
N GLY A 37 -6.59 6.90 9.97
CA GLY A 37 -6.12 8.28 9.85
C GLY A 37 -4.61 8.43 10.01
N GLU A 38 -3.88 7.35 10.32
CA GLU A 38 -2.42 7.36 10.33
C GLU A 38 -1.86 7.53 8.91
N MET A 39 -0.81 8.34 8.80
CA MET A 39 -0.08 8.56 7.56
C MET A 39 1.41 8.42 7.82
N LYS A 40 2.12 7.78 6.89
CA LYS A 40 3.57 7.69 6.91
C LYS A 40 4.17 7.98 5.54
N VAL A 41 5.25 8.76 5.54
CA VAL A 41 6.10 8.91 4.36
C VAL A 41 7.10 7.76 4.32
N VAL A 42 7.17 7.08 3.17
CA VAL A 42 8.14 6.02 2.87
C VAL A 42 8.97 6.41 1.65
N LYS A 43 10.23 6.00 1.62
CA LYS A 43 11.20 6.34 0.57
C LYS A 43 12.02 5.12 0.15
N ALA A 44 12.81 5.27 -0.91
CA ALA A 44 13.70 4.23 -1.38
C ALA A 44 14.51 3.57 -0.23
N GLY A 45 14.49 2.24 -0.17
CA GLY A 45 15.09 1.43 0.89
C GLY A 45 14.12 1.04 2.02
N ASP A 46 13.02 1.76 2.20
CA ASP A 46 12.00 1.39 3.20
C ASP A 46 11.25 0.13 2.77
N THR A 47 10.93 -0.72 3.75
CA THR A 47 10.12 -1.92 3.57
C THR A 47 8.85 -1.83 4.40
N ILE A 48 7.73 -2.22 3.80
CA ILE A 48 6.41 -2.23 4.41
C ILE A 48 5.89 -3.66 4.44
N VAL A 49 5.33 -4.08 5.57
CA VAL A 49 4.57 -5.34 5.69
C VAL A 49 3.10 -4.98 5.89
N GLN A 50 2.31 -5.07 4.83
CA GLN A 50 0.89 -4.75 4.81
C GLN A 50 0.08 -6.02 5.11
N ARG A 51 -0.64 -6.06 6.23
CA ARG A 51 -1.31 -7.27 6.74
C ARG A 51 -2.82 -7.24 6.50
N GLY A 52 -3.25 -7.06 5.24
CA GLY A 52 -4.66 -6.92 4.90
C GLY A 52 -5.32 -5.66 5.47
N THR A 53 -4.55 -4.57 5.63
CA THR A 53 -5.04 -3.26 6.09
C THR A 53 -5.62 -2.45 4.94
N MET A 54 -6.62 -1.61 5.23
CA MET A 54 -7.05 -0.58 4.27
C MET A 54 -5.94 0.43 4.11
N HIS A 55 -5.59 0.75 2.87
CA HIS A 55 -4.49 1.63 2.58
C HIS A 55 -4.65 2.40 1.28
N MET A 56 -4.12 3.61 1.25
CA MET A 56 -4.06 4.51 0.10
C MET A 56 -2.60 4.91 -0.10
N TRP A 57 -2.19 5.01 -1.36
CA TRP A 57 -0.83 5.40 -1.72
C TRP A 57 -0.85 6.67 -2.55
N LYS A 58 0.03 7.62 -2.22
CA LYS A 58 0.21 8.84 -3.02
C LYS A 58 1.68 9.05 -3.32
N ASN A 59 2.02 9.20 -4.60
CA ASN A 59 3.36 9.60 -5.00
C ASN A 59 3.56 11.09 -4.69
N VAL A 60 4.50 11.39 -3.79
CA VAL A 60 4.88 12.74 -3.37
C VAL A 60 6.34 13.06 -3.69
N THR A 61 6.93 12.32 -4.64
CA THR A 61 8.31 12.56 -5.07
C THR A 61 8.45 13.99 -5.60
N PRO A 62 9.44 14.76 -5.12
CA PRO A 62 9.69 16.12 -5.60
C PRO A 62 9.91 16.19 -7.11
N GLU A 63 9.73 17.38 -7.68
CA GLU A 63 10.07 17.69 -9.08
C GLU A 63 9.38 16.80 -10.14
N GLY A 64 8.21 16.25 -9.80
CA GLY A 64 7.48 15.37 -10.71
C GLY A 64 8.13 13.99 -10.88
N GLY A 65 8.89 13.54 -9.88
CA GLY A 65 9.50 12.22 -9.89
C GLY A 65 8.48 11.07 -9.85
N LYS A 66 8.92 9.89 -10.30
CA LYS A 66 8.15 8.65 -10.25
C LYS A 66 8.53 7.82 -9.02
N VAL A 67 7.68 6.86 -8.69
CA VAL A 67 8.00 5.80 -7.73
C VAL A 67 8.06 4.45 -8.42
N ARG A 68 9.01 3.62 -7.99
CA ARG A 68 9.03 2.19 -8.29
C ARG A 68 9.09 1.39 -6.99
N MET A 69 8.28 0.34 -6.91
CA MET A 69 8.27 -0.58 -5.78
C MET A 69 8.15 -2.02 -6.28
N VAL A 70 8.67 -2.95 -5.49
CA VAL A 70 8.40 -4.39 -5.65
C VAL A 70 7.44 -4.81 -4.56
N ALA A 71 6.34 -5.46 -4.95
CA ALA A 71 5.38 -6.04 -4.03
C ALA A 71 5.38 -7.56 -4.17
N VAL A 72 5.59 -8.25 -3.05
CA VAL A 72 5.35 -9.68 -2.90
C VAL A 72 4.04 -9.84 -2.13
N ALA A 73 2.95 -10.02 -2.87
CA ALA A 73 1.62 -10.28 -2.32
C ALA A 73 1.40 -11.80 -2.16
N GLN A 74 1.00 -12.22 -0.97
CA GLN A 74 0.61 -13.60 -0.67
C GLN A 74 -0.85 -13.62 -0.21
N PRO A 75 -1.71 -14.51 -0.72
CA PRO A 75 -3.08 -14.65 -0.21
C PRO A 75 -3.07 -14.94 1.30
N ILE A 76 -3.95 -14.28 2.04
CA ILE A 76 -4.16 -14.63 3.45
C ILE A 76 -4.88 -15.99 3.50
N ALA A 77 -4.36 -16.90 4.33
CA ALA A 77 -4.79 -18.30 4.33
C ALA A 77 -6.22 -18.53 4.85
N GLY A 78 -6.73 -17.64 5.69
CA GLY A 78 -8.03 -17.79 6.33
C GLY A 78 -8.80 -16.47 6.44
N PRO A 79 -10.07 -16.52 6.87
CA PRO A 79 -10.82 -15.32 7.15
C PRO A 79 -10.13 -14.49 8.23
N ILE A 80 -10.13 -13.16 8.05
CA ILE A 80 -9.74 -12.22 9.10
C ILE A 80 -11.01 -11.67 9.72
N GLU A 81 -11.11 -11.77 11.04
CA GLU A 81 -12.19 -11.18 11.82
C GLU A 81 -11.64 -10.21 12.84
N VAL A 82 -12.19 -8.99 12.88
CA VAL A 82 -11.83 -7.95 13.84
C VAL A 82 -13.12 -7.35 14.38
N GLY A 83 -13.28 -7.34 15.70
CA GLY A 83 -14.48 -6.79 16.35
C GLY A 83 -15.79 -7.46 15.90
N GLY A 84 -15.76 -8.76 15.59
CA GLY A 84 -16.92 -9.51 15.08
C GLY A 84 -17.28 -9.24 13.62
N LYS A 85 -16.51 -8.42 12.90
CA LYS A 85 -16.67 -8.19 11.46
C LYS A 85 -15.63 -8.98 10.69
N LYS A 86 -16.10 -9.81 9.76
CA LYS A 86 -15.25 -10.45 8.76
C LYS A 86 -14.76 -9.40 7.75
N LEU A 87 -13.46 -9.38 7.51
CA LEU A 87 -12.82 -8.49 6.54
C LEU A 87 -12.71 -9.18 5.18
N GLU A 88 -12.91 -8.40 4.13
CA GLU A 88 -12.87 -8.85 2.74
C GLU A 88 -12.10 -7.82 1.88
N THR A 89 -11.81 -8.19 0.64
CA THR A 89 -11.24 -7.26 -0.34
C THR A 89 -12.25 -6.13 -0.59
N GLU A 90 -11.81 -4.90 -0.48
CA GLU A 90 -12.68 -3.72 -0.45
C GLU A 90 -12.01 -2.56 -1.18
N TRP A 91 -12.80 -1.78 -1.94
CA TRP A 91 -12.36 -0.54 -2.59
C TRP A 91 -13.25 0.61 -2.15
N ARG A 92 -12.65 1.74 -1.79
CA ARG A 92 -13.34 3.00 -1.52
C ARG A 92 -12.75 4.07 -2.43
N VAL A 93 -13.55 4.46 -3.42
CA VAL A 93 -13.25 5.50 -4.42
C VAL A 93 -13.96 6.79 -4.07
#